data_AF-A0A2G6ENL0-F1
#
_entry.id   AF-A0A2G6ENL0-F1
#
_cell.length_a   1.000
_cell.length_b   1.000
_cell.length_c   1.000
_cell.angle_alpha   90.00
_cell.angle_beta   90.00
_cell.angle_gamma   90.00
#
_symmetry.space_group_name_H-M   'P 1'
#
loop_
_entity.id
_entity.type
_entity.pdbx_description
1 polymer ?
#
loop_
_entity_poly.entity_id
_entity_poly.type
_entity_poly.pdbx_seq_one_letter_code
_entity_poly.pdbx_strand_id
1 'polypeptide(L)' 'MNMTQQQVAEVLRKPQSYIAKIEKCERKLDILEFIELCEALQITASTLIQKIE' A
#
# COMPACT_ATOMS: atom_id res chain seq x y z
N MET A 1 2.63 -11.14 -7.88
CA MET A 1 2.50 -11.39 -6.43
C MET A 1 1.03 -11.61 -6.13
N ASN A 2 0.67 -12.73 -5.47
CA ASN A 2 -0.71 -13.02 -5.06
C ASN A 2 -0.88 -12.78 -3.56
N MET A 3 -0.82 -11.52 -3.14
CA MET A 3 -1.20 -11.13 -1.78
C MET A 3 -2.65 -10.64 -1.80
N THR A 4 -3.45 -11.11 -0.85
CA THR A 4 -4.80 -10.61 -0.61
C THR A 4 -4.75 -9.31 0.20
N GLN A 5 -5.82 -8.51 0.15
CA GLN A 5 -5.95 -7.30 0.97
C GLN A 5 -5.76 -7.59 2.47
N GLN A 6 -6.26 -8.73 2.94
CA GLN A 6 -6.11 -9.18 4.33
C GLN A 6 -4.64 -9.39 4.70
N GLN A 7 -3.87 -10.06 3.85
CA GLN A 7 -2.45 -10.34 4.09
C GLN A 7 -1.60 -9.06 4.12
N VAL A 8 -1.87 -8.10 3.22
CA VAL A 8 -1.16 -6.80 3.23
C VAL A 8 -1.51 -6.02 4.51
N ALA A 9 -2.79 -6.03 4.90
CA ALA A 9 -3.24 -5.35 6.11
C ALA A 9 -2.62 -5.93 7.40
N GLU A 10 -2.44 -7.26 7.46
CA GLU A 10 -1.76 -7.94 8.56
C GLU A 10 -0.29 -7.51 8.69
N VAL A 11 0.44 -7.42 7.57
CA VAL A 11 1.83 -6.93 7.56
C VAL A 11 1.92 -5.50 8.09
N LEU A 12 1.00 -4.63 7.67
CA LEU A 12 0.94 -3.23 8.10
C LEU A 12 0.31 -3.02 9.48
N ARG A 13 -0.20 -4.08 10.12
CA ARG A 13 -0.96 -4.02 11.37
C ARG A 13 -2.13 -3.02 11.29
N LYS A 14 -2.83 -3.01 10.15
CA LYS A 14 -4.02 -2.19 9.89
C LYS A 14 -5.25 -3.10 9.67
N PRO A 15 -6.47 -2.57 9.81
CA PRO A 15 -7.67 -3.30 9.39
C PRO A 15 -7.65 -3.54 7.87
N GLN A 16 -8.20 -4.65 7.38
CA GLN A 16 -8.31 -4.91 5.93
C GLN A 16 -9.04 -3.79 5.17
N SER A 17 -10.01 -3.13 5.81
CA SER A 17 -10.72 -1.98 5.26
C SER A 17 -9.81 -0.78 4.97
N TYR A 18 -8.64 -0.69 5.60
CA TYR A 18 -7.60 0.29 5.27
C TYR A 18 -7.12 0.10 3.83
N ILE A 19 -6.76 -1.13 3.45
CA ILE A 19 -6.34 -1.49 2.08
C ILE A 19 -7.49 -1.33 1.10
N ALA A 20 -8.69 -1.81 1.46
CA ALA A 20 -9.84 -1.68 0.58
C ALA A 20 -10.19 -0.21 0.26
N LYS A 21 -10.06 0.70 1.22
CA LYS A 21 -10.28 2.14 1.00
C LYS A 21 -9.18 2.79 0.14
N ILE A 22 -7.95 2.32 0.26
CA ILE A 22 -6.83 2.77 -0.59
C ILE A 22 -7.08 2.34 -2.04
N GLU A 23 -7.38 1.06 -2.27
CA GLU A 23 -7.62 0.54 -3.63
C GLU A 23 -8.82 1.17 -4.33
N LYS A 24 -9.83 1.58 -3.55
CA LYS A 24 -11.01 2.32 -4.04
C LYS A 24 -10.78 3.83 -4.16
N CYS A 25 -9.60 4.33 -3.82
CA CYS A 25 -9.30 5.77 -3.76
C CYS A 25 -10.21 6.57 -2.80
N GLU A 26 -10.83 5.91 -1.81
CA GLU A 26 -11.67 6.53 -0.77
C GLU A 26 -10.82 7.10 0.38
N ARG A 27 -9.54 6.74 0.44
CA ARG A 27 -8.57 7.22 1.43
C ARG A 27 -7.30 7.69 0.74
N LYS A 28 -6.86 8.90 1.05
CA LYS A 28 -5.54 9.40 0.66
C LYS A 28 -4.45 8.73 1.50
N LEU A 29 -3.34 8.39 0.86
CA LEU A 29 -2.10 7.98 1.51
C LEU A 29 -1.19 9.21 1.62
N ASP A 30 -0.59 9.42 2.79
CA ASP A 30 0.58 10.28 2.86
C ASP A 30 1.85 9.55 2.40
N ILE A 31 2.97 10.26 2.30
CA ILE A 31 4.22 9.71 1.77
C ILE A 31 4.81 8.59 2.65
N LEU A 32 4.66 8.68 3.96
CA LEU A 32 5.17 7.64 4.88
C LEU A 32 4.32 6.38 4.73
N GLU A 33 3.00 6.54 4.70
CA GLU A 33 2.08 5.41 4.49
C GLU A 33 2.27 4.75 3.12
N PHE A 34 2.57 5.54 2.09
CA PHE A 34 2.93 5.02 0.78
C PHE A 34 4.20 4.18 0.82
N ILE A 35 5.24 4.66 1.52
CA ILE A 35 6.50 3.91 1.69
C ILE A 35 6.25 2.61 2.46
N GLU A 36 5.54 2.67 3.59
CA GLU A 36 5.18 1.49 4.38
C GLU A 36 4.42 0.45 3.53
N LEU A 37 3.45 0.89 2.73
CA LEU A 37 2.70 0.01 1.82
C LEU A 37 3.62 -0.60 0.75
N CYS A 38 4.54 0.17 0.19
CA CYS A 38 5.52 -0.32 -0.76
C CYS A 38 6.43 -1.38 -0.13
N GLU A 39 6.92 -1.16 1.09
CA GLU A 39 7.73 -2.13 1.84
C GLU A 39 6.98 -3.42 2.14
N ALA A 40 5.72 -3.32 2.57
CA ALA A 40 4.86 -4.48 2.81
C ALA A 40 4.63 -5.33 1.55
N LEU A 41 4.64 -4.68 0.39
CA LEU A 41 4.54 -5.31 -0.92
C LEU A 41 5.91 -5.68 -1.51
N GLN A 42 7.03 -5.47 -0.83
CA GLN A 42 8.37 -5.69 -1.36
C GLN A 42 8.65 -4.94 -2.68
N ILE A 43 8.12 -3.72 -2.78
CA ILE A 43 8.29 -2.81 -3.92
C ILE A 43 9.14 -1.62 -3.48
N THR A 44 10.10 -1.23 -4.31
CA THR A 44 10.87 -0.01 -4.10
C THR A 44 10.02 1.22 -4.48
N ALA A 45 9.65 2.04 -3.49
CA ALA A 45 8.79 3.22 -3.67
C ALA A 45 9.24 4.15 -4.81
N SER A 46 10.55 4.45 -4.91
CA SER A 46 11.10 5.34 -5.94
C SER A 46 10.84 4.83 -7.36
N THR A 47 10.85 3.51 -7.58
CA THR A 47 10.58 2.92 -8.89
C THR A 47 9.12 3.09 -9.33
N LEU A 48 8.21 3.26 -8.37
CA LEU A 48 6.79 3.52 -8.66
C LEU A 48 6.56 4.99 -8.98
N ILE A 49 7.18 5.89 -8.22
CA ILE A 49 7.12 7.35 -8.47
C ILE A 49 7.67 7.69 -9.85
N GLN A 50 8.80 7.10 -10.23
CA GLN A 50 9.41 7.27 -11.57
C GLN A 50 8.51 6.82 -12.73
N LYS A 51 7.43 6.06 -12.49
CA LYS A 51 6.47 5.66 -13.53
C LYS A 51 5.31 6.64 -13.68
N ILE A 52 5.15 7.55 -12.73
CA ILE A 52 4.07 8.54 -12.68
C ILE A 52 4.58 9.92 -13.11
N GLU A 53 5.87 10.19 -12.91
CA GLU A 53 6.61 11.30 -13.50
C GLU A 53 6.84 11.11 -15.01
#